data_AF-A0AA42XTJ1-F1
#
_entry.id   AF-A0AA42XTJ1-F1
#
_cell.length_a   1.000
_cell.length_b   1.000
_cell.length_c   1.000
_cell.angle_alpha   90.00
_cell.angle_beta   90.00
_cell.angle_gamma   90.00
#
_symmetry.space_group_name_H-M   'P 1'
#
loop_
_entity.id
_entity.type
_entity.pdbx_description
1 polymer ?
#
loop_
_entity_poly.entity_id
_entity_poly.type
_entity_poly.pdbx_seq_one_letter_code
_entity_poly.pdbx_strand_id
1 'polypeptide(L)'
;MPSDDPAFAAPEPVVMPGLETDPPEALKLMPGDIVELTTVSAQTTQYPGLIVDALGNLHVPLAGDVPVGGKTLTEAEKAIEAGLRRYDRFARANLIITQPDGHVASVLGAVGNPGRIPVPPGMRVADLFAAASGGGEVRLASENMLPNLDLARLMRDGETVPVSIPLAIKGDPKHNVRVRSGDQLYVPPGTEMLIMVLGQVGAPQPIAYRQGMRLTEVLARAGGITGEGDQNDVRIVRGPLREPRMYTASIKDLVNGKATDVQLAPGDIVYVTKAWYTKTGDVLNALSPLISLANSAAIIAVAEAIRRP
;
A
#
# COMPACT_ATOMS: atom_id res chain seq x y z
N MET A 1 -13.23 -32.72 -10.90
CA MET A 1 -11.82 -32.33 -10.73
C MET A 1 -11.76 -31.00 -9.98
N PRO A 2 -10.67 -30.62 -9.30
CA PRO A 2 -10.58 -29.32 -8.60
C PRO A 2 -10.76 -28.11 -9.54
N SER A 3 -10.58 -28.30 -10.86
CA SER A 3 -10.93 -27.33 -11.91
C SER A 3 -12.43 -27.12 -12.11
N ASP A 4 -13.27 -28.05 -11.64
CA ASP A 4 -14.72 -28.05 -11.87
C ASP A 4 -15.49 -27.47 -10.67
N ASP A 5 -14.83 -27.34 -9.51
CA ASP A 5 -15.36 -26.61 -8.37
C ASP A 5 -14.93 -25.14 -8.46
N PRO A 6 -15.85 -24.19 -8.70
CA PRO A 6 -15.50 -22.78 -8.84
C PRO A 6 -14.85 -22.19 -7.58
N ALA A 7 -14.99 -22.83 -6.40
CA ALA A 7 -14.29 -22.42 -5.18
C ALA A 7 -12.76 -22.59 -5.26
N PHE A 8 -12.29 -23.60 -6.01
CA PHE A 8 -10.88 -24.01 -6.06
C PHE A 8 -10.21 -23.70 -7.41
N ALA A 9 -10.90 -22.96 -8.27
CA ALA A 9 -10.32 -22.34 -9.45
C ALA A 9 -9.21 -21.33 -9.06
N ALA A 10 -8.37 -20.98 -10.03
CA ALA A 10 -7.39 -19.91 -9.85
C ALA A 10 -8.14 -18.63 -9.42
N PRO A 11 -7.70 -17.95 -8.34
CA PRO A 11 -8.33 -16.71 -7.94
C PRO A 11 -8.31 -15.73 -9.11
N GLU A 12 -9.44 -15.11 -9.40
CA GLU A 12 -9.51 -14.07 -10.43
C GLU A 12 -8.50 -12.97 -10.06
N PRO A 13 -7.69 -12.49 -11.02
CA PRO A 13 -6.80 -11.39 -10.76
C PRO A 13 -7.63 -10.19 -10.30
N VAL A 14 -7.26 -9.60 -9.15
CA VAL A 14 -7.91 -8.38 -8.66
C VAL A 14 -7.68 -7.29 -9.70
N VAL A 15 -8.71 -6.97 -10.48
CA VAL A 15 -8.67 -5.88 -11.44
C VAL A 15 -8.77 -4.59 -10.66
N MET A 16 -7.66 -3.87 -10.56
CA MET A 16 -7.66 -2.54 -9.97
C MET A 16 -8.04 -1.52 -11.01
N PRO A 17 -9.19 -0.82 -10.83
CA PRO A 17 -9.68 0.11 -11.83
C PRO A 17 -8.73 1.30 -12.05
N GLY A 18 -7.91 1.63 -11.06
CA GLY A 18 -7.05 2.81 -11.08
C GLY A 18 -7.87 4.11 -11.15
N LEU A 19 -7.25 5.19 -11.61
CA LEU A 19 -7.90 6.49 -11.81
C LEU A 19 -8.14 6.73 -13.31
N GLU A 20 -9.35 7.13 -13.70
CA GLU A 20 -9.70 7.34 -15.11
C GLU A 20 -9.20 8.66 -15.69
N THR A 21 -8.96 9.68 -14.84
CA THR A 21 -8.54 11.03 -15.28
C THR A 21 -7.49 11.63 -14.36
N ASP A 22 -6.40 12.14 -14.94
CA ASP A 22 -5.28 12.77 -14.22
C ASP A 22 -4.88 14.11 -14.86
N PRO A 23 -5.74 15.16 -14.76
CA PRO A 23 -5.47 16.45 -15.39
C PRO A 23 -4.27 17.15 -14.72
N PRO A 24 -3.44 17.87 -15.49
CA PRO A 24 -2.37 18.69 -14.92
C PRO A 24 -2.97 19.82 -14.09
N GLU A 25 -2.43 20.03 -12.89
CA GLU A 25 -2.81 21.13 -12.02
C GLU A 25 -1.66 22.14 -11.93
N ALA A 26 -2.00 23.44 -11.95
CA ALA A 26 -1.02 24.48 -11.75
C ALA A 26 -0.50 24.43 -10.31
N LEU A 27 0.81 24.66 -10.15
CA LEU A 27 1.42 24.72 -8.82
C LEU A 27 0.80 25.87 -8.01
N LYS A 28 0.28 25.52 -6.84
CA LYS A 28 -0.32 26.46 -5.89
C LYS A 28 0.64 26.69 -4.73
N LEU A 29 0.63 27.89 -4.16
CA LEU A 29 1.38 28.18 -2.95
C LEU A 29 0.71 27.50 -1.76
N MET A 30 1.53 26.91 -0.89
CA MET A 30 1.08 26.28 0.33
C MET A 30 1.82 26.80 1.55
N PRO A 31 1.21 26.70 2.74
CA PRO A 31 1.90 26.97 4.00
C PRO A 31 3.24 26.23 4.09
N GLY A 32 4.29 26.93 4.49
CA GLY A 32 5.65 26.43 4.56
C GLY A 32 6.50 26.73 3.31
N ASP A 33 5.89 27.04 2.16
CA ASP A 33 6.65 27.40 0.96
C ASP A 33 7.53 28.63 1.20
N ILE A 34 8.79 28.53 0.78
CA ILE A 34 9.72 29.65 0.75
C ILE A 34 9.77 30.20 -0.67
N VAL A 35 9.60 31.51 -0.77
CA VAL A 35 9.51 32.24 -2.03
C VAL A 35 10.52 33.38 -2.08
N GLU A 36 10.94 33.68 -3.29
CA GLU A 36 11.64 34.92 -3.64
C GLU A 36 10.65 35.85 -4.35
N LEU A 37 10.43 37.01 -3.75
CA LEU A 37 9.62 38.07 -4.35
C LEU A 37 10.54 39.11 -4.98
N THR A 38 10.38 39.35 -6.28
CA THR A 38 10.96 40.51 -6.95
C THR A 38 9.87 41.53 -7.20
N THR A 39 10.05 42.75 -6.70
CA THR A 39 9.20 43.89 -7.01
C THR A 39 9.92 44.82 -7.97
N VAL A 40 9.19 45.33 -8.96
CA VAL A 40 9.72 46.25 -9.97
C VAL A 40 8.85 47.51 -10.01
N SER A 41 9.45 48.66 -9.74
CA SER A 41 8.87 49.97 -10.02
C SER A 41 9.92 50.96 -10.53
N ALA A 42 10.20 52.06 -9.80
CA ALA A 42 11.34 52.94 -10.05
C ALA A 42 12.68 52.25 -9.76
N GLN A 43 12.69 51.30 -8.83
CA GLN A 43 13.81 50.42 -8.53
C GLN A 43 13.33 48.98 -8.50
N THR A 44 14.24 48.05 -8.78
CA THR A 44 14.00 46.62 -8.55
C THR A 44 14.44 46.28 -7.15
N THR A 45 13.57 45.65 -6.37
CA THR A 45 13.90 45.16 -5.02
C THR A 45 13.56 43.69 -4.93
N GLN A 46 14.53 42.91 -4.44
CA GLN A 46 14.40 41.48 -4.20
C GLN A 46 14.22 41.23 -2.71
N TYR A 47 13.27 40.35 -2.40
CA TYR A 47 12.98 39.87 -1.06
C TYR A 47 13.13 38.35 -1.07
N PRO A 48 14.35 37.83 -0.83
CA PRO A 48 14.57 36.40 -0.75
C PRO A 48 14.08 35.85 0.58
N GLY A 49 13.62 34.60 0.58
CA GLY A 49 13.34 33.86 1.81
C GLY A 49 12.04 34.26 2.51
N LEU A 50 11.07 34.84 1.79
CA LEU A 50 9.74 35.07 2.36
C LEU A 50 9.05 33.72 2.53
N ILE A 51 8.33 33.53 3.64
CA ILE A 51 7.70 32.26 3.98
C ILE A 51 6.18 32.44 3.94
N VAL A 52 5.47 31.50 3.31
CA VAL A 52 4.02 31.41 3.42
C VAL A 52 3.68 30.85 4.80
N ASP A 53 3.02 31.65 5.64
CA ASP A 53 2.71 31.27 7.01
C ASP A 53 1.64 30.16 7.11
N ALA A 54 1.39 29.69 8.33
CA ALA A 54 0.39 28.64 8.61
C ALA A 54 -1.06 29.03 8.25
N LEU A 55 -1.35 30.33 8.14
CA LEU A 55 -2.65 30.86 7.72
C LEU A 55 -2.73 31.04 6.19
N GLY A 56 -1.65 30.78 5.47
CA GLY A 56 -1.55 30.96 4.02
C GLY A 56 -1.26 32.40 3.60
N ASN A 57 -0.73 33.25 4.49
CA ASN A 57 -0.35 34.62 4.16
C ASN A 57 1.14 34.73 3.86
N LEU A 58 1.48 35.67 3.00
CA LEU A 58 2.85 36.11 2.75
C LEU A 58 3.00 37.53 3.31
N HIS A 59 3.94 37.71 4.22
CA HIS A 59 4.25 39.04 4.75
C HIS A 59 5.11 39.81 3.75
N VAL A 60 4.49 40.75 3.03
CA VAL A 60 5.15 41.53 1.98
C VAL A 60 5.43 42.95 2.48
N PRO A 61 6.69 43.44 2.43
CA PRO A 61 6.99 44.82 2.77
C PRO A 61 6.09 45.81 2.02
N LEU A 62 5.56 46.81 2.73
CA LEU A 62 4.56 47.79 2.28
C LEU A 62 3.15 47.24 2.03
N ALA A 63 3.00 46.06 1.43
CA ALA A 63 1.68 45.47 1.18
C ALA A 63 1.05 44.82 2.42
N GLY A 64 1.85 44.52 3.46
CA GLY A 64 1.41 43.81 4.67
C GLY A 64 1.16 42.34 4.41
N ASP A 65 0.22 41.74 5.14
CA ASP A 65 -0.13 40.33 4.98
C ASP A 65 -1.02 40.13 3.76
N VAL A 66 -0.52 39.38 2.78
CA VAL A 66 -1.24 39.07 1.55
C VAL A 66 -1.65 37.61 1.55
N PRO A 67 -2.95 37.26 1.40
CA PRO A 67 -3.37 35.87 1.33
C PRO A 67 -2.93 35.26 -0.01
N VAL A 68 -2.04 34.26 0.06
CA VAL A 68 -1.47 33.56 -1.10
C VAL A 68 -1.70 32.06 -1.08
N GLY A 69 -2.04 31.47 0.06
CA GLY A 69 -2.30 30.04 0.21
C GLY A 69 -3.40 29.56 -0.73
N GLY A 70 -3.13 28.46 -1.44
CA GLY A 70 -4.03 27.87 -2.43
C GLY A 70 -4.08 28.60 -3.78
N LYS A 71 -3.42 29.75 -3.92
CA LYS A 71 -3.34 30.50 -5.18
C LYS A 71 -2.21 29.99 -6.06
N THR A 72 -2.41 30.06 -7.37
CA THR A 72 -1.31 29.94 -8.34
C THR A 72 -0.34 31.12 -8.20
N LEU A 73 0.89 30.97 -8.71
CA LEU A 73 1.88 32.06 -8.71
C LEU A 73 1.33 33.35 -9.32
N THR A 74 0.67 33.25 -10.47
CA THR A 74 0.08 34.40 -11.16
C THR A 74 -1.04 35.08 -10.35
N GLU A 75 -1.84 34.30 -9.61
CA GLU A 75 -2.88 34.86 -8.75
C GLU A 75 -2.30 35.51 -7.49
N ALA A 76 -1.22 34.93 -6.93
CA ALA A 76 -0.50 35.49 -5.81
C ALA A 76 0.20 36.80 -6.19
N GLU A 77 0.90 36.85 -7.33
CA GLU A 77 1.52 38.06 -7.88
C GLU A 77 0.50 39.20 -8.02
N LYS A 78 -0.66 38.92 -8.62
CA LYS A 78 -1.75 39.91 -8.73
C LYS A 78 -2.24 40.41 -7.38
N ALA A 79 -2.34 39.53 -6.38
CA ALA A 79 -2.76 39.92 -5.04
C ALA A 79 -1.71 40.82 -4.36
N ILE A 80 -0.42 40.51 -4.53
CA ILE A 80 0.70 41.30 -4.01
C ILE A 80 0.73 42.67 -4.69
N GLU A 81 0.60 42.73 -6.02
CA GLU A 81 0.52 43.98 -6.77
C GLU A 81 -0.63 44.87 -6.29
N ALA A 82 -1.80 44.30 -6.02
CA ALA A 82 -2.94 45.05 -5.50
C ALA A 82 -2.65 45.67 -4.12
N GLY A 83 -1.89 44.98 -3.27
CA GLY A 83 -1.42 45.52 -1.99
C GLY A 83 -0.40 46.66 -2.16
N LEU A 84 0.60 46.45 -3.03
CA LEU A 84 1.67 47.43 -3.29
C LEU A 84 1.16 48.70 -3.96
N ARG A 85 0.13 48.61 -4.82
CA ARG A 85 -0.44 49.75 -5.55
C ARG A 85 -1.06 50.84 -4.68
N ARG A 86 -1.27 50.59 -3.39
CA ARG A 86 -1.64 51.63 -2.41
C ARG A 86 -0.52 52.64 -2.16
N TYR A 87 0.72 52.23 -2.38
CA TYR A 87 1.93 53.04 -2.14
C TYR A 87 2.69 53.35 -3.43
N ASP A 88 2.65 52.43 -4.40
CA ASP A 88 3.29 52.60 -5.71
C ASP A 88 2.40 52.11 -6.85
N ARG A 89 1.83 53.05 -7.61
CA ARG A 89 0.88 52.76 -8.69
C ARG A 89 1.45 51.91 -9.83
N PHE A 90 2.77 51.87 -10.00
CA PHE A 90 3.42 51.14 -11.09
C PHE A 90 4.07 49.83 -10.64
N ALA A 91 3.96 49.49 -9.36
CA ALA A 91 4.54 48.27 -8.81
C ALA A 91 4.05 47.01 -9.54
N ARG A 92 5.01 46.20 -9.95
CA ARG A 92 4.84 44.84 -10.48
C ARG A 92 5.51 43.85 -9.53
N ALA A 93 4.95 42.66 -9.44
CA ALA A 93 5.49 41.58 -8.62
C ALA A 93 5.77 40.35 -9.48
N ASN A 94 6.89 39.70 -9.22
CA ASN A 94 7.23 38.38 -9.75
C ASN A 94 7.60 37.48 -8.58
N LEU A 95 7.04 36.28 -8.54
CA LEU A 95 7.19 35.35 -7.42
C LEU A 95 7.75 34.01 -7.90
N ILE A 96 8.80 33.56 -7.24
CA ILE A 96 9.43 32.26 -7.53
C ILE A 96 9.43 31.43 -6.25
N ILE A 97 9.00 30.18 -6.32
CA ILE A 97 9.14 29.23 -5.20
C ILE A 97 10.57 28.72 -5.20
N THR A 98 11.31 29.03 -4.13
CA THR A 98 12.68 28.56 -3.96
C THR A 98 12.73 27.25 -3.19
N GLN A 99 11.83 27.04 -2.23
CA GLN A 99 11.68 25.77 -1.50
C GLN A 99 10.19 25.42 -1.36
N PRO A 100 9.68 24.39 -2.07
CA PRO A 100 8.28 23.98 -2.02
C PRO A 100 8.00 23.09 -0.80
N ASP A 101 8.38 23.54 0.40
CA ASP A 101 8.35 22.75 1.63
C ASP A 101 6.92 22.40 2.08
N GLY A 102 5.91 23.14 1.61
CA GLY A 102 4.51 22.79 1.83
C GLY A 102 4.06 21.56 1.02
N HIS A 103 4.79 21.18 -0.04
CA HIS A 103 4.41 20.14 -1.00
C HIS A 103 4.98 18.79 -0.58
N VAL A 104 4.26 18.08 0.28
CA VAL A 104 4.68 16.76 0.78
C VAL A 104 3.58 15.71 0.62
N ALA A 105 3.97 14.49 0.27
CA ALA A 105 3.14 13.29 0.34
C ALA A 105 3.73 12.34 1.39
N SER A 106 2.92 11.44 1.94
CA SER A 106 3.39 10.44 2.90
C SER A 106 3.43 9.06 2.26
N VAL A 107 4.50 8.31 2.50
CA VAL A 107 4.60 6.90 2.10
C VAL A 107 4.69 6.04 3.36
N LEU A 108 3.83 5.02 3.43
CA LEU A 108 3.62 4.18 4.61
C LEU A 108 3.60 2.71 4.23
N GLY A 109 3.87 1.84 5.21
CA GLY A 109 3.80 0.40 5.07
C GLY A 109 5.12 -0.24 4.62
N ALA A 110 5.04 -1.23 3.73
CA ALA A 110 6.16 -2.06 3.30
C ALA A 110 7.05 -1.39 2.24
N VAL A 111 7.68 -0.29 2.62
CA VAL A 111 8.63 0.49 1.82
C VAL A 111 9.96 0.61 2.54
N GLY A 112 11.03 0.92 1.81
CA GLY A 112 12.37 1.01 2.39
C GLY A 112 12.50 2.15 3.40
N ASN A 113 11.99 3.33 3.04
CA ASN A 113 12.02 4.53 3.85
C ASN A 113 10.62 5.15 3.97
N PRO A 114 9.80 4.69 4.94
CA PRO A 114 8.50 5.30 5.20
C PRO A 114 8.67 6.71 5.78
N GLY A 115 7.79 7.62 5.40
CA GLY A 115 7.85 9.00 5.87
C GLY A 115 7.26 10.00 4.89
N ARG A 116 7.55 11.28 5.15
CA ARG A 116 7.14 12.39 4.29
C ARG A 116 8.16 12.58 3.18
N ILE A 117 7.68 12.70 1.96
CA ILE A 117 8.48 12.87 0.75
C ILE A 117 8.06 14.17 0.04
N PRO A 118 9.00 15.06 -0.31
CA PRO A 118 8.71 16.23 -1.12
C PRO A 118 8.12 15.86 -2.48
N VAL A 119 7.10 16.60 -2.91
CA VAL A 119 6.36 16.36 -4.16
C VAL A 119 6.66 17.49 -5.15
N PRO A 120 7.69 17.35 -6.01
CA PRO A 120 7.93 18.32 -7.06
C PRO A 120 6.83 18.27 -8.14
N PRO A 121 6.64 19.35 -8.92
CA PRO A 121 5.69 19.37 -10.01
C PRO A 121 5.88 18.21 -10.99
N GLY A 122 4.81 17.45 -11.22
CA GLY A 122 4.81 16.36 -12.17
C GLY A 122 5.24 15.00 -11.62
N MET A 123 5.59 14.89 -10.33
CA MET A 123 5.85 13.62 -9.66
C MET A 123 4.64 12.68 -9.79
N ARG A 124 4.90 11.40 -10.09
CA ARG A 124 3.88 10.35 -10.18
C ARG A 124 4.06 9.28 -9.11
N VAL A 125 3.08 8.38 -8.98
CA VAL A 125 3.08 7.30 -7.98
C VAL A 125 4.35 6.44 -8.07
N ALA A 126 4.81 6.10 -9.28
CA ALA A 126 6.04 5.35 -9.45
C ALA A 126 7.27 6.10 -8.91
N ASP A 127 7.35 7.42 -9.14
CA ASP A 127 8.44 8.26 -8.65
C ASP A 127 8.41 8.37 -7.12
N LEU A 128 7.22 8.54 -6.54
CA LEU A 128 7.02 8.60 -5.09
C LEU A 128 7.43 7.29 -4.41
N PHE A 129 7.03 6.16 -4.99
CA PHE A 129 7.44 4.84 -4.50
C PHE A 129 8.96 4.66 -4.59
N ALA A 130 9.58 5.06 -5.71
CA ALA A 130 11.03 5.02 -5.86
C ALA A 130 11.77 5.93 -4.86
N ALA A 131 11.25 7.13 -4.60
CA ALA A 131 11.78 8.07 -3.62
C ALA A 131 11.73 7.50 -2.18
N ALA A 132 10.75 6.65 -1.88
CA ALA A 132 10.68 5.88 -0.63
C ALA A 132 11.64 4.67 -0.59
N SER A 133 12.63 4.64 -1.48
CA SER A 133 13.55 3.51 -1.71
C SER A 133 12.87 2.24 -2.22
N GLY A 134 11.69 2.38 -2.83
CA GLY A 134 10.92 1.26 -3.37
C GLY A 134 10.40 0.33 -2.29
N GLY A 135 10.33 -0.96 -2.63
CA GLY A 135 9.88 -2.00 -1.72
C GLY A 135 10.92 -2.25 -0.62
N GLY A 136 10.48 -2.20 0.63
CA GLY A 136 11.31 -2.52 1.79
C GLY A 136 10.90 -3.85 2.40
N GLU A 137 11.87 -4.65 2.85
CA GLU A 137 11.59 -5.80 3.70
C GLU A 137 11.04 -5.30 5.04
N VAL A 138 9.79 -5.64 5.36
CA VAL A 138 9.28 -5.41 6.72
C VAL A 138 9.50 -6.69 7.51
N ARG A 139 10.28 -6.58 8.58
CA ARG A 139 10.43 -7.67 9.54
C ARG A 139 9.24 -7.66 10.49
N LEU A 140 8.33 -8.62 10.29
CA LEU A 140 7.26 -8.92 11.24
C LEU A 140 7.43 -10.37 11.67
N ALA A 141 7.39 -10.63 12.98
CA ALA A 141 7.39 -11.97 13.56
C ALA A 141 8.50 -12.92 13.04
N SER A 142 9.73 -12.43 12.91
CA SER A 142 10.92 -13.19 12.51
C SER A 142 11.00 -13.70 11.05
N GLU A 143 10.09 -13.26 10.17
CA GLU A 143 10.19 -13.52 8.73
C GLU A 143 10.29 -12.22 7.91
N ASN A 144 11.01 -12.29 6.79
CA ASN A 144 11.08 -11.20 5.82
C ASN A 144 9.79 -11.21 4.99
N MET A 145 8.91 -10.24 5.23
CA MET A 145 7.68 -10.10 4.45
C MET A 145 7.92 -9.17 3.27
N LEU A 146 7.70 -9.70 2.07
CA LEU A 146 7.77 -8.90 0.85
C LEU A 146 6.54 -7.98 0.76
N PRO A 147 6.69 -6.77 0.21
CA PRO A 147 5.57 -5.86 -0.02
C PRO A 147 4.61 -6.43 -1.06
N ASN A 148 3.32 -6.19 -0.86
CA ASN A 148 2.33 -6.45 -1.89
C ASN A 148 2.15 -5.19 -2.74
N LEU A 149 2.89 -5.16 -3.83
CA LEU A 149 2.96 -4.03 -4.74
C LEU A 149 1.69 -3.85 -5.57
N ASP A 150 0.90 -4.91 -5.76
CA ASP A 150 -0.37 -4.80 -6.46
C ASP A 150 -1.44 -4.17 -5.56
N LEU A 151 -1.49 -4.49 -4.27
CA LEU A 151 -2.51 -3.96 -3.34
C LEU A 151 -2.20 -2.57 -2.76
N ALA A 152 -1.33 -1.78 -3.39
CA ALA A 152 -1.05 -0.44 -2.90
C ALA A 152 -2.28 0.47 -3.02
N ARG A 153 -2.35 1.44 -2.11
CA ARG A 153 -3.48 2.36 -1.99
C ARG A 153 -2.97 3.79 -1.97
N LEU A 154 -3.46 4.61 -2.89
CA LEU A 154 -3.28 6.05 -2.85
C LEU A 154 -4.51 6.67 -2.18
N MET A 155 -4.31 7.30 -1.03
CA MET A 155 -5.35 8.03 -0.32
C MET A 155 -5.25 9.51 -0.64
N ARG A 156 -6.35 10.10 -1.10
CA ARG A 156 -6.45 11.52 -1.47
C ARG A 156 -7.80 12.06 -1.01
N ASP A 157 -7.81 13.15 -0.26
CA ASP A 157 -9.04 13.82 0.21
C ASP A 157 -10.05 12.89 0.90
N GLY A 158 -9.56 11.82 1.55
CA GLY A 158 -10.39 10.80 2.21
C GLY A 158 -10.88 9.67 1.30
N GLU A 159 -10.68 9.78 -0.01
CA GLU A 159 -10.93 8.69 -0.97
C GLU A 159 -9.71 7.77 -1.08
N THR A 160 -9.96 6.48 -1.28
CA THR A 160 -8.91 5.47 -1.44
C THR A 160 -8.94 4.93 -2.87
N VAL A 161 -7.87 5.16 -3.61
CA VAL A 161 -7.69 4.68 -4.98
C VAL A 161 -6.77 3.46 -4.95
N PRO A 162 -7.24 2.29 -5.41
CA PRO A 162 -6.37 1.13 -5.57
C PRO A 162 -5.39 1.37 -6.73
N VAL A 163 -4.09 1.20 -6.47
CA VAL A 163 -3.01 1.37 -7.44
C VAL A 163 -2.06 0.18 -7.40
N SER A 164 -1.74 -0.40 -8.56
CA SER A 164 -0.69 -1.42 -8.70
C SER A 164 0.62 -0.71 -9.01
N ILE A 165 1.59 -0.82 -8.10
CA ILE A 165 2.94 -0.26 -8.29
C ILE A 165 3.65 -0.88 -9.51
N PRO A 166 3.54 -2.19 -9.81
CA PRO A 166 4.13 -2.77 -11.01
C PRO A 166 3.54 -2.18 -12.30
N LEU A 167 2.23 -1.92 -12.34
CA LEU A 167 1.60 -1.24 -13.48
C LEU A 167 2.00 0.23 -13.55
N ALA A 168 2.15 0.90 -12.40
CA ALA A 168 2.63 2.27 -12.33
C ALA A 168 4.06 2.41 -12.89
N ILE A 169 4.98 1.50 -12.51
CA ILE A 169 6.36 1.44 -13.01
C ILE A 169 6.40 1.19 -14.53
N LYS A 170 5.46 0.38 -15.05
CA LYS A 170 5.30 0.16 -16.50
C LYS A 170 4.71 1.35 -17.24
N GLY A 171 4.32 2.41 -16.53
CA GLY A 171 3.74 3.62 -17.10
C GLY A 171 2.26 3.52 -17.44
N ASP A 172 1.52 2.56 -16.87
CA ASP A 172 0.06 2.51 -17.03
C ASP A 172 -0.56 3.79 -16.43
N PRO A 173 -1.21 4.65 -17.23
CA PRO A 173 -1.72 5.94 -16.75
C PRO A 173 -2.80 5.80 -15.68
N LYS A 174 -3.51 4.67 -15.60
CA LYS A 174 -4.52 4.44 -14.56
C LYS A 174 -3.90 4.18 -13.18
N HIS A 175 -2.66 3.72 -13.15
CA HIS A 175 -1.94 3.34 -11.93
C HIS A 175 -0.81 4.31 -11.59
N ASN A 176 -0.20 4.93 -12.61
CA ASN A 176 0.87 5.91 -12.48
C ASN A 176 0.35 7.35 -12.44
N VAL A 177 -0.64 7.62 -11.60
CA VAL A 177 -1.25 8.95 -11.48
C VAL A 177 -0.29 9.98 -10.90
N ARG A 178 -0.51 11.28 -11.18
CA ARG A 178 0.24 12.36 -10.53
C ARG A 178 -0.03 12.35 -9.03
N VAL A 179 1.04 12.54 -8.27
CA VAL A 179 0.98 12.72 -6.82
C VAL A 179 0.67 14.18 -6.53
N ARG A 180 -0.25 14.39 -5.61
CA ARG A 180 -0.61 15.70 -5.08
C ARG A 180 -0.12 15.82 -3.65
N SER A 181 0.12 17.05 -3.25
CA SER A 181 0.48 17.35 -1.87
C SER A 181 -0.66 16.93 -0.93
N GLY A 182 -0.31 16.28 0.17
CA GLY A 182 -1.25 15.66 1.09
C GLY A 182 -1.62 14.21 0.77
N ASP A 183 -1.29 13.69 -0.42
CA ASP A 183 -1.52 12.29 -0.77
C ASP A 183 -0.78 11.36 0.21
N GLN A 184 -1.38 10.19 0.45
CA GLN A 184 -0.76 9.12 1.22
C GLN A 184 -0.70 7.84 0.40
N LEU A 185 0.50 7.35 0.12
CA LEU A 185 0.72 6.05 -0.50
C LEU A 185 0.94 5.01 0.59
N TYR A 186 0.00 4.07 0.71
CA TYR A 186 0.11 2.93 1.62
C TYR A 186 0.42 1.66 0.83
N VAL A 187 1.54 1.01 1.15
CA VAL A 187 1.93 -0.28 0.60
C VAL A 187 1.73 -1.36 1.67
N PRO A 188 0.72 -2.24 1.56
CA PRO A 188 0.49 -3.25 2.58
C PRO A 188 1.66 -4.25 2.66
N PRO A 189 2.04 -4.71 3.88
CA PRO A 189 2.91 -5.86 4.02
C PRO A 189 2.22 -7.11 3.46
N GLY A 190 2.98 -8.08 2.96
CA GLY A 190 2.46 -9.31 2.35
C GLY A 190 1.73 -10.28 3.31
N THR A 191 1.28 -9.83 4.49
CA THR A 191 0.56 -10.66 5.48
C THR A 191 -0.76 -11.22 4.96
N GLU A 192 -1.45 -10.54 4.04
CA GLU A 192 -2.67 -11.04 3.40
C GLU A 192 -2.40 -12.10 2.32
N MET A 193 -1.12 -12.39 2.05
CA MET A 193 -0.66 -13.35 1.04
C MET A 193 0.12 -14.49 1.70
N LEU A 194 -0.40 -15.07 2.77
CA LEU A 194 0.19 -16.28 3.36
C LEU A 194 -0.69 -17.50 3.04
N ILE A 195 -0.05 -18.63 2.79
CA ILE A 195 -0.65 -19.95 2.85
C ILE A 195 -0.19 -20.58 4.16
N MET A 196 -1.11 -21.02 5.00
CA MET A 196 -0.78 -21.68 6.26
C MET A 196 -0.63 -23.17 6.02
N VAL A 197 0.56 -23.73 6.25
CA VAL A 197 0.77 -25.19 6.16
C VAL A 197 0.85 -25.79 7.57
N LEU A 198 -0.07 -26.68 7.86
CA LEU A 198 -0.29 -27.26 9.19
C LEU A 198 -0.40 -28.80 9.12
N GLY A 199 -0.28 -29.44 10.29
CA GLY A 199 -0.44 -30.89 10.43
C GLY A 199 0.87 -31.66 10.22
N GLN A 200 0.77 -32.85 9.62
CA GLN A 200 1.87 -33.81 9.48
C GLN A 200 2.80 -33.50 8.30
N VAL A 201 3.48 -32.36 8.39
CA VAL A 201 4.53 -31.92 7.46
C VAL A 201 5.87 -31.78 8.17
N GLY A 202 6.97 -31.78 7.42
CA GLY A 202 8.32 -31.69 7.98
C GLY A 202 8.53 -30.44 8.85
N ALA A 203 7.94 -29.31 8.45
CA ALA A 203 7.95 -28.05 9.19
C ALA A 203 6.64 -27.28 8.96
N PRO A 204 5.67 -27.34 9.90
CA PRO A 204 4.48 -26.50 9.88
C PRO A 204 4.84 -25.03 9.96
N GLN A 205 4.44 -24.23 8.97
CA GLN A 205 4.84 -22.82 8.85
C GLN A 205 3.91 -22.04 7.93
N PRO A 206 3.82 -20.70 8.09
CA PRO A 206 3.30 -19.83 7.05
C PRO A 206 4.22 -19.82 5.83
N ILE A 207 3.66 -19.74 4.63
CA ILE A 207 4.41 -19.63 3.38
C ILE A 207 3.90 -18.43 2.60
N ALA A 208 4.80 -17.53 2.21
CA ALA A 208 4.45 -16.41 1.34
C ALA A 208 3.92 -16.89 -0.01
N TYR A 209 2.68 -16.51 -0.30
CA TYR A 209 1.98 -16.79 -1.54
C TYR A 209 2.60 -16.03 -2.70
N ARG A 210 2.62 -16.69 -3.85
CA ARG A 210 2.91 -16.10 -5.15
C ARG A 210 1.90 -16.60 -6.15
N GLN A 211 1.50 -15.75 -7.09
CA GLN A 211 0.58 -16.15 -8.16
C GLN A 211 1.08 -17.42 -8.86
N GLY A 212 0.18 -18.39 -9.02
CA GLY A 212 0.47 -19.68 -9.66
C GLY A 212 1.00 -20.77 -8.73
N MET A 213 1.18 -20.50 -7.42
CA MET A 213 1.57 -21.53 -6.45
C MET A 213 0.57 -22.69 -6.41
N ARG A 214 1.11 -23.91 -6.32
CA ARG A 214 0.32 -25.15 -6.25
C ARG A 214 0.56 -25.92 -4.96
N LEU A 215 -0.35 -26.84 -4.64
CA LEU A 215 -0.31 -27.66 -3.42
C LEU A 215 1.03 -28.40 -3.28
N THR A 216 1.51 -29.02 -4.36
CA THR A 216 2.77 -29.79 -4.32
C THR A 216 3.99 -28.92 -4.00
N GLU A 217 4.09 -27.72 -4.61
CA GLU A 217 5.17 -26.76 -4.33
C GLU A 217 5.18 -26.36 -2.85
N VAL A 218 4.00 -26.09 -2.29
CA VAL A 218 3.83 -25.62 -0.92
C VAL A 218 4.16 -26.72 0.09
N LEU A 219 3.72 -27.95 -0.15
CA LEU A 219 4.09 -29.09 0.69
C LEU A 219 5.60 -29.38 0.64
N ALA A 220 6.23 -29.25 -0.53
CA ALA A 220 7.68 -29.43 -0.66
C ALA A 220 8.46 -28.39 0.15
N ARG A 221 8.03 -27.12 0.11
CA ARG A 221 8.60 -26.03 0.93
C ARG A 221 8.42 -26.27 2.43
N ALA A 222 7.33 -26.90 2.83
CA ALA A 222 7.08 -27.31 4.22
C ALA A 222 7.84 -28.59 4.63
N GLY A 223 8.81 -29.04 3.84
CA GLY A 223 9.62 -30.23 4.15
C GLY A 223 8.95 -31.57 3.78
N GLY A 224 7.87 -31.53 2.99
CA GLY A 224 7.11 -32.71 2.59
C GLY A 224 6.18 -33.24 3.69
N ILE A 225 5.41 -34.27 3.34
CA ILE A 225 4.55 -35.00 4.29
C ILE A 225 5.42 -35.95 5.11
N THR A 226 5.26 -35.97 6.43
CA THR A 226 5.99 -36.88 7.33
C THR A 226 5.49 -38.32 7.20
N GLY A 227 6.22 -39.29 7.73
CA GLY A 227 5.78 -40.70 7.75
C GLY A 227 4.50 -40.94 8.54
N GLU A 228 4.10 -40.00 9.40
CA GLU A 228 2.83 -40.03 10.13
C GLU A 228 1.68 -39.36 9.36
N GLY A 229 1.92 -38.74 8.20
CA GLY A 229 0.89 -38.04 7.45
C GLY A 229 0.15 -38.90 6.43
N ASP A 230 -1.15 -38.68 6.27
CA ASP A 230 -1.94 -39.36 5.24
C ASP A 230 -1.79 -38.66 3.89
N GLN A 231 -1.13 -39.32 2.95
CA GLN A 231 -0.95 -38.79 1.59
C GLN A 231 -2.24 -38.75 0.77
N ASN A 232 -3.31 -39.40 1.22
CA ASN A 232 -4.62 -39.40 0.53
C ASN A 232 -5.59 -38.37 1.11
N ASP A 233 -5.30 -37.80 2.28
CA ASP A 233 -6.17 -36.84 2.99
C ASP A 233 -5.40 -35.56 3.35
N VAL A 234 -5.06 -34.79 2.30
CA VAL A 234 -4.54 -33.42 2.42
C VAL A 234 -5.68 -32.43 2.19
N ARG A 235 -5.96 -31.60 3.18
CA ARG A 235 -7.15 -30.75 3.20
C ARG A 235 -6.76 -29.31 2.91
N ILE A 236 -7.41 -28.70 1.94
CA ILE A 236 -7.29 -27.28 1.63
C ILE A 236 -8.55 -26.60 2.13
N VAL A 237 -8.39 -25.66 3.04
CA VAL A 237 -9.47 -24.85 3.59
C VAL A 237 -9.34 -23.44 2.99
N ARG A 238 -10.40 -22.98 2.32
CA ARG A 238 -10.44 -21.69 1.61
C ARG A 238 -11.67 -20.87 2.02
N GLY A 239 -11.48 -19.56 2.11
CA GLY A 239 -12.54 -18.60 2.41
C GLY A 239 -12.67 -18.28 3.91
N PRO A 240 -13.71 -17.53 4.30
CA PRO A 240 -13.90 -17.08 5.67
C PRO A 240 -14.02 -18.26 6.64
N LEU A 241 -13.34 -18.20 7.79
CA LEU A 241 -13.39 -19.27 8.81
C LEU A 241 -14.78 -19.54 9.39
N ARG A 242 -15.75 -18.65 9.17
CA ARG A 242 -17.16 -18.83 9.55
C ARG A 242 -17.92 -19.76 8.60
N GLU A 243 -17.52 -19.80 7.34
CA GLU A 243 -18.11 -20.66 6.32
C GLU A 243 -17.00 -21.14 5.36
N PRO A 244 -16.06 -21.97 5.86
CA PRO A 244 -14.93 -22.41 5.08
C PRO A 244 -15.37 -23.42 4.02
N ARG A 245 -14.84 -23.29 2.81
CA ARG A 245 -14.91 -24.35 1.80
C ARG A 245 -13.71 -25.26 1.96
N MET A 246 -13.94 -26.56 1.78
CA MET A 246 -12.93 -27.58 2.06
C MET A 246 -12.78 -28.51 0.85
N TYR A 247 -11.55 -28.66 0.38
CA TYR A 247 -11.19 -29.62 -0.66
C TYR A 247 -10.23 -30.65 -0.10
N THR A 248 -10.43 -31.92 -0.45
CA THR A 248 -9.52 -33.01 -0.07
C THR A 248 -8.74 -33.45 -1.30
N ALA A 249 -7.41 -33.36 -1.21
CA ALA A 249 -6.46 -33.74 -2.22
C ALA A 249 -5.71 -35.01 -1.81
N SER A 250 -5.46 -35.89 -2.80
CA SER A 250 -4.61 -37.06 -2.67
C SER A 250 -3.29 -36.80 -3.39
N ILE A 251 -2.21 -36.66 -2.63
CA ILE A 251 -0.85 -36.49 -3.18
C ILE A 251 -0.43 -37.73 -3.96
N LYS A 252 -0.87 -38.91 -3.51
CA LYS A 252 -0.63 -40.16 -4.22
C LYS A 252 -1.26 -40.14 -5.62
N ASP A 253 -2.49 -39.66 -5.75
CA ASP A 253 -3.15 -39.57 -7.06
C ASP A 253 -2.56 -38.47 -7.93
N LEU A 254 -2.08 -37.38 -7.33
CA LEU A 254 -1.35 -36.31 -8.02
C LEU A 254 -0.04 -36.82 -8.65
N VAL A 255 0.80 -37.51 -7.87
CA VAL A 255 2.08 -38.07 -8.35
C VAL A 255 1.85 -39.12 -9.44
N ASN A 256 0.77 -39.88 -9.35
CA ASN A 256 0.40 -40.89 -10.35
C ASN A 256 -0.35 -40.33 -11.57
N GLY A 257 -0.52 -39.00 -11.67
CA GLY A 257 -1.21 -38.35 -12.79
C GLY A 257 -2.73 -38.60 -12.85
N LYS A 258 -3.33 -39.10 -11.76
CA LYS A 258 -4.77 -39.39 -11.63
C LYS A 258 -5.57 -38.20 -11.12
N ALA A 259 -4.91 -37.18 -10.58
CA ALA A 259 -5.50 -35.94 -10.10
C ALA A 259 -4.72 -34.72 -10.61
N THR A 260 -5.38 -33.56 -10.63
CA THR A 260 -4.78 -32.29 -11.03
C THR A 260 -4.30 -31.52 -9.81
N ASP A 261 -3.09 -30.97 -9.88
CA ASP A 261 -2.48 -30.21 -8.79
C ASP A 261 -3.24 -28.91 -8.55
N VAL A 262 -3.72 -28.73 -7.31
CA VAL A 262 -4.60 -27.63 -6.95
C VAL A 262 -3.80 -26.34 -6.88
N GLN A 263 -4.29 -25.29 -7.54
CA GLN A 263 -3.74 -23.95 -7.41
C GLN A 263 -4.26 -23.32 -6.12
N LEU A 264 -3.33 -22.90 -5.27
CA LEU A 264 -3.66 -22.29 -3.99
C LEU A 264 -3.95 -20.80 -4.16
N ALA A 265 -4.59 -20.21 -3.16
CA ALA A 265 -4.95 -18.81 -3.08
C ALA A 265 -4.43 -18.18 -1.77
N PRO A 266 -4.28 -16.84 -1.72
CA PRO A 266 -3.98 -16.13 -0.48
C PRO A 266 -4.95 -16.51 0.64
N GLY A 267 -4.42 -16.81 1.83
CA GLY A 267 -5.21 -17.18 3.00
C GLY A 267 -5.63 -18.66 3.07
N ASP A 268 -5.30 -19.48 2.07
CA ASP A 268 -5.56 -20.92 2.13
C ASP A 268 -4.84 -21.57 3.32
N ILE A 269 -5.51 -22.52 3.97
CA ILE A 269 -4.91 -23.39 4.99
C ILE A 269 -4.76 -24.78 4.39
N VAL A 270 -3.53 -25.26 4.27
CA VAL A 270 -3.21 -26.62 3.87
C VAL A 270 -2.95 -27.43 5.13
N TYR A 271 -3.79 -28.43 5.39
CA TYR A 271 -3.69 -29.29 6.55
C TYR A 271 -3.46 -30.75 6.14
N VAL A 272 -2.32 -31.32 6.54
CA VAL A 272 -2.02 -32.73 6.34
C VAL A 272 -2.47 -33.53 7.56
N THR A 273 -3.43 -34.42 7.37
CA THR A 273 -3.97 -35.26 8.45
C THR A 273 -2.96 -36.34 8.88
N LYS A 274 -3.16 -36.92 10.07
CA LYS A 274 -2.40 -38.11 10.48
C LYS A 274 -2.90 -39.32 9.70
N ALA A 275 -1.98 -40.14 9.23
CA ALA A 275 -2.27 -41.49 8.78
C ALA A 275 -2.97 -42.23 9.95
N TRP A 276 -3.99 -43.02 9.63
CA TRP A 276 -4.87 -43.77 10.54
C TRP A 276 -5.62 -42.92 11.60
N TYR A 277 -6.94 -42.82 11.40
CA TYR A 277 -7.96 -41.95 12.01
C TYR A 277 -7.94 -40.47 11.60
N THR A 278 -9.03 -40.01 10.95
CA THR A 278 -9.82 -38.82 11.34
C THR A 278 -11.13 -38.76 10.52
N LYS A 279 -12.25 -38.40 11.16
CA LYS A 279 -13.52 -38.06 10.49
C LYS A 279 -13.53 -36.56 10.18
N THR A 280 -14.36 -36.11 9.23
CA THR A 280 -14.41 -34.72 8.73
C THR A 280 -14.45 -33.63 9.81
N GLY A 281 -15.04 -33.90 10.99
CA GLY A 281 -15.12 -32.95 12.11
C GLY A 281 -13.81 -32.65 12.85
N ASP A 282 -12.80 -33.53 12.75
CA ASP A 282 -11.58 -33.42 13.56
C ASP A 282 -10.67 -32.27 13.12
N VAL A 283 -10.76 -31.85 11.85
CA VAL A 283 -9.97 -30.70 11.32
C VAL A 283 -10.57 -29.36 11.72
N LEU A 284 -11.90 -29.24 11.72
CA LEU A 284 -12.56 -28.06 12.27
C LEU A 284 -12.26 -27.91 13.77
N ASN A 285 -12.18 -29.02 14.50
CA ASN A 285 -11.77 -29.04 15.90
C ASN A 285 -10.28 -28.69 16.09
N ALA A 286 -9.39 -29.18 15.23
CA ALA A 286 -7.97 -28.82 15.26
C ALA A 286 -7.73 -27.32 14.94
N LEU A 287 -8.57 -26.73 14.09
CA LEU A 287 -8.54 -25.30 13.76
C LEU A 287 -9.37 -24.44 14.74
N SER A 288 -10.20 -25.05 15.59
CA SER A 288 -11.12 -24.35 16.50
C SER A 288 -10.44 -23.31 17.42
N PRO A 289 -9.20 -23.51 17.93
CA PRO A 289 -8.54 -22.48 18.72
C PRO A 289 -8.25 -21.21 17.90
N LEU A 290 -7.87 -21.35 16.62
CA LEU A 290 -7.62 -20.23 15.70
C LEU A 290 -8.92 -19.52 15.30
N ILE A 291 -10.00 -20.27 15.10
CA ILE A 291 -11.34 -19.72 14.80
C ILE A 291 -11.89 -18.96 16.01
N SER A 292 -11.63 -19.44 17.24
CA SER A 292 -12.03 -18.75 18.48
C SER A 292 -11.26 -17.44 18.72
N LEU A 293 -10.01 -17.37 18.28
CA LEU A 293 -9.20 -16.14 18.25
C LEU A 293 -9.73 -15.13 17.21
N ALA A 294 -10.32 -15.60 16.11
CA ALA A 294 -10.98 -14.72 15.13
C ALA A 294 -12.37 -14.23 15.56
N ASN A 295 -13.06 -14.98 16.46
CA ASN A 295 -14.40 -14.62 16.97
C ASN A 295 -14.37 -13.80 18.26
N SER A 296 -13.27 -13.84 19.02
CA SER A 296 -13.03 -12.87 20.08
C SER A 296 -12.43 -11.62 19.47
N ALA A 297 -12.98 -10.46 19.79
CA ALA A 297 -12.41 -9.15 19.43
C ALA A 297 -11.07 -8.91 20.16
N ALA A 298 -10.07 -9.75 19.90
CA ALA A 298 -8.80 -9.80 20.62
C ALA A 298 -7.59 -9.57 19.70
N ILE A 299 -7.77 -8.84 18.59
CA ILE A 299 -6.63 -8.20 17.89
C ILE A 299 -6.10 -6.98 18.70
N ILE A 300 -6.70 -6.64 19.84
CA ILE A 300 -6.11 -5.66 20.78
C ILE A 300 -5.01 -6.29 21.66
N ALA A 301 -4.92 -7.63 21.77
CA ALA A 301 -4.04 -8.25 22.77
C ALA A 301 -2.54 -8.32 22.40
N VAL A 302 -2.13 -7.95 21.18
CA VAL A 302 -0.70 -7.81 20.83
C VAL A 302 -0.20 -6.37 21.01
N ALA A 303 -1.09 -5.39 21.13
CA ALA A 303 -0.73 -3.98 21.36
C ALA A 303 -0.52 -3.62 22.86
N GLU A 304 -1.04 -4.41 23.80
CA GLU A 304 -0.96 -4.11 25.24
C GLU A 304 0.33 -4.66 25.90
N ALA A 305 1.08 -5.56 25.26
CA ALA A 305 2.31 -6.13 25.82
C ALA A 305 3.56 -5.23 25.70
N ILE A 306 3.44 -4.05 25.07
CA ILE A 306 4.54 -3.06 24.92
C ILE A 306 4.28 -1.78 25.74
N ARG A 307 3.13 -1.65 26.42
CA ARG A 307 2.85 -0.52 27.31
C ARG A 307 2.59 -1.01 28.72
N ARG A 308 3.64 -1.01 29.55
CA ARG A 308 3.67 -0.49 30.93
C ARG A 308 4.97 -0.89 31.63
N PRO A 309 5.40 -0.04 32.58
CA PRO A 309 6.27 1.11 32.40
C PRO A 309 7.76 0.75 32.41
#